data_AF-A0A2Z4UEE2-F1
#
_entry.id   AF-A0A2Z4UEE2-F1
#
_cell.length_a   1.000
_cell.length_b   1.000
_cell.length_c   1.000
_cell.angle_alpha   90.00
_cell.angle_beta   90.00
_cell.angle_gamma   90.00
#
_symmetry.space_group_name_H-M   'P 1'
#
loop_
_entity.id
_entity.type
_entity.pdbx_description
1 polymer ?
#
loop_
_entity_poly.entity_id
_entity_poly.type
_entity_poly.pdbx_seq_one_letter_code
_entity_poly.pdbx_strand_id
1 'polypeptide(L)'
;MITIFKHKKDIPQDKEYIELNDIFFNQNTATRLDDKAAKYIQLIDVSELISKYKIRSRFEDITLNIDQLSTGCKTVLNVLYFPDKVFCLKECGNNALETLYSFEEGYVYSEYAMIPFNMKRVKAQTSRECQVIEDYEELKEWWENEE
;
A
#
# COMPACT_ATOMS: atom_id res chain seq x y z
N MET A 1 -6.74 4.79 -10.42
CA MET A 1 -5.61 3.85 -10.28
C MET A 1 -4.56 4.41 -9.31
N ILE A 2 -3.74 3.54 -8.73
CA ILE A 2 -2.53 3.92 -7.98
C ILE A 2 -1.51 4.62 -8.90
N THR A 3 -0.82 5.60 -8.34
CA THR A 3 0.38 6.21 -8.92
C THR A 3 1.62 5.73 -8.17
N ILE A 4 2.61 5.22 -8.90
CA ILE A 4 3.88 4.73 -8.34
C ILE A 4 5.05 5.61 -8.74
N PHE A 5 5.89 5.93 -7.76
CA PHE A 5 7.14 6.68 -7.93
C PHE A 5 8.35 5.75 -7.72
N LYS A 6 9.37 5.91 -8.57
CA LYS A 6 10.61 5.12 -8.52
C LYS A 6 11.67 5.75 -7.63
N HIS A 7 11.86 7.07 -7.73
CA HIS A 7 12.82 7.80 -6.92
C HIS A 7 12.11 8.82 -6.01
N LYS A 8 12.68 9.09 -4.83
CA LYS A 8 12.11 10.11 -3.92
C LYS A 8 12.01 11.49 -4.59
N LYS A 9 12.92 11.81 -5.52
CA LYS A 9 12.91 13.05 -6.32
C LYS A 9 11.68 13.19 -7.24
N ASP A 10 11.00 12.08 -7.56
CA ASP A 10 9.83 12.07 -8.43
C ASP A 10 8.54 12.41 -7.68
N ILE A 11 8.59 12.37 -6.34
CA ILE A 11 7.46 12.71 -5.48
C ILE A 11 7.23 14.23 -5.56
N PRO A 12 6.00 14.68 -5.92
CA PRO A 12 5.67 16.10 -5.96
C PRO A 12 5.90 16.79 -4.61
N GLN A 13 6.37 18.05 -4.65
CA GLN A 13 6.70 18.81 -3.44
C GLN A 13 5.51 19.07 -2.50
N ASP A 14 4.30 19.07 -3.04
CA ASP A 14 3.05 19.23 -2.29
C ASP A 14 2.56 17.93 -1.63
N LYS A 15 3.25 16.80 -1.86
CA LYS A 15 2.91 15.50 -1.28
C LYS A 15 3.87 15.09 -0.18
N GLU A 16 3.30 14.63 0.92
CA GLU A 16 4.06 14.10 2.04
C GLU A 16 4.43 12.63 1.79
N TYR A 17 5.71 12.32 1.90
CA TYR A 17 6.21 10.95 1.84
C TYR A 17 6.30 10.33 3.24
N ILE A 18 5.71 9.15 3.39
CA ILE A 18 5.70 8.37 4.61
C ILE A 18 6.53 7.10 4.42
N GLU A 19 7.68 7.06 5.09
CA GLU A 19 8.58 5.91 5.08
C GLU A 19 8.21 4.85 6.12
N LEU A 20 7.78 5.28 7.31
CA LEU A 20 7.50 4.41 8.45
C LEU A 20 5.98 4.13 8.56
N ASN A 21 5.50 3.17 7.78
CA ASN A 21 4.08 2.86 7.65
C ASN A 21 3.43 2.44 8.98
N ASP A 22 4.13 1.65 9.79
CA ASP A 22 3.62 1.16 11.08
C ASP A 22 3.38 2.30 12.08
N ILE A 23 4.33 3.25 12.17
CA ILE A 23 4.21 4.41 13.05
C ILE A 23 3.04 5.28 12.58
N PHE A 24 2.99 5.58 11.28
CA PHE A 24 1.90 6.40 10.72
C PHE A 24 0.54 5.75 10.95
N PHE A 25 0.43 4.43 10.74
CA PHE A 25 -0.80 3.68 10.96
C PHE A 25 -1.27 3.80 12.41
N ASN A 26 -0.39 3.50 13.37
CA ASN A 26 -0.72 3.49 14.79
C ASN A 26 -1.16 4.88 15.29
N GLN A 27 -0.55 5.95 14.77
CA GLN A 27 -0.84 7.32 15.18
C GLN A 27 -2.05 7.93 14.48
N ASN A 28 -2.30 7.57 13.21
CA ASN A 28 -3.28 8.25 12.35
C ASN A 28 -4.39 7.29 11.91
N THR A 29 -4.03 6.27 11.14
CA THR A 29 -4.99 5.39 10.43
C THR A 29 -5.83 4.53 11.36
N ALA A 30 -5.26 3.97 12.43
CA ALA A 30 -5.96 3.10 13.37
C ALA A 30 -7.21 3.78 13.99
N THR A 31 -7.19 5.11 14.14
CA THR A 31 -8.32 5.86 14.70
C THR A 31 -9.44 6.14 13.69
N ARG A 32 -9.16 6.00 12.38
CA ARG A 32 -10.08 6.27 11.26
C ARG A 32 -10.74 5.00 10.68
N LEU A 33 -10.33 3.82 11.15
CA LEU A 33 -10.87 2.56 10.65
C LEU A 33 -12.40 2.51 10.80
N ASP A 34 -13.04 2.08 9.73
CA ASP A 34 -14.47 1.82 9.62
C ASP A 34 -14.70 0.41 9.03
N ASP A 35 -15.95 0.06 8.76
CA ASP A 35 -16.33 -1.29 8.29
C ASP A 35 -15.64 -1.68 6.97
N LYS A 36 -15.17 -0.71 6.17
CA LYS A 36 -14.44 -1.00 4.92
C LYS A 36 -13.10 -1.66 5.20
N ALA A 37 -12.45 -1.34 6.32
CA ALA A 37 -11.17 -1.93 6.70
C ALA A 37 -11.25 -3.44 6.90
N ALA A 38 -12.39 -3.95 7.40
CA ALA A 38 -12.57 -5.37 7.70
C ALA A 38 -12.30 -6.28 6.49
N LYS A 39 -12.75 -5.87 5.30
CA LYS A 39 -12.49 -6.60 4.05
C LYS A 39 -10.99 -6.75 3.77
N TYR A 40 -10.23 -5.66 3.94
CA TYR A 40 -8.80 -5.65 3.64
C TYR A 40 -7.97 -6.38 4.69
N ILE A 41 -8.34 -6.24 5.97
CA ILE A 41 -7.74 -6.99 7.08
C ILE A 41 -7.93 -8.49 6.88
N GLN A 42 -9.14 -8.92 6.50
CA GLN A 42 -9.41 -10.33 6.22
C GLN A 42 -8.69 -10.82 4.97
N LEU A 43 -8.60 -10.00 3.91
CA LEU A 43 -7.95 -10.40 2.66
C LEU A 43 -6.44 -10.58 2.81
N ILE A 44 -5.77 -9.69 3.55
CA ILE A 44 -4.32 -9.65 3.65
C ILE A 44 -3.82 -10.49 4.83
N ASP A 45 -4.37 -10.27 6.03
CA ASP A 45 -3.89 -10.90 7.26
C ASP A 45 -4.72 -12.10 7.68
N VAL A 46 -5.81 -12.40 6.96
CA VAL A 46 -6.77 -13.46 7.32
C VAL A 46 -7.26 -13.29 8.76
N SER A 47 -7.43 -12.04 9.16
CA SER A 47 -7.85 -11.67 10.50
C SER A 47 -9.23 -11.01 10.45
N GLU A 48 -10.01 -11.17 11.52
CA GLU A 48 -11.34 -10.58 11.62
C GLU A 48 -11.28 -9.32 12.48
N LEU A 49 -11.85 -8.20 12.00
CA LEU A 49 -11.97 -6.98 12.80
C LEU A 49 -13.14 -7.13 13.79
N ILE A 50 -12.84 -7.32 15.08
CA ILE A 50 -13.85 -7.54 16.13
C ILE A 50 -14.37 -6.21 16.68
N SER A 51 -13.47 -5.25 16.84
CA SER A 51 -13.80 -3.89 17.29
C SER A 51 -12.73 -2.92 16.81
N LYS A 52 -12.94 -1.62 17.04
CA LYS A 52 -12.04 -0.55 16.56
C LYS A 52 -10.54 -0.79 16.83
N TYR A 53 -10.19 -1.46 17.93
CA TYR A 53 -8.80 -1.68 18.33
C TYR A 53 -8.42 -3.16 18.48
N LYS A 54 -9.30 -4.09 18.09
CA LYS A 54 -9.09 -5.53 18.29
C LYS A 54 -9.37 -6.33 17.04
N ILE A 55 -8.50 -7.29 16.78
CA ILE A 55 -8.62 -8.26 15.69
C ILE A 55 -8.56 -9.68 16.24
N ARG A 56 -9.21 -10.62 15.55
CA ARG A 56 -9.06 -12.06 15.76
C ARG A 56 -8.04 -12.57 14.76
N SER A 57 -6.94 -13.12 15.23
CA SER A 57 -5.94 -13.77 14.38
C SER A 57 -6.45 -15.13 13.90
N ARG A 58 -6.15 -15.52 12.66
CA ARG A 58 -6.35 -16.91 12.20
C ARG A 58 -5.48 -17.92 12.96
N PHE A 59 -4.39 -17.49 13.55
CA PHE A 59 -3.49 -18.34 14.30
C PHE A 59 -3.99 -18.43 15.74
N GLU A 60 -4.43 -19.63 16.13
CA GLU A 60 -4.81 -19.98 17.50
C GLU A 60 -6.01 -19.21 18.07
N ASP A 61 -6.82 -18.57 17.23
CA ASP A 61 -8.03 -17.81 17.62
C ASP A 61 -7.76 -16.71 18.67
N ILE A 62 -6.53 -16.17 18.66
CA ILE A 62 -6.09 -15.18 19.64
C ILE A 62 -6.63 -13.80 19.25
N THR A 63 -7.15 -13.09 20.24
CA THR A 63 -7.51 -11.67 20.09
C THR A 63 -6.29 -10.77 20.28
N LEU A 64 -5.91 -10.06 19.23
CA LEU A 64 -4.77 -9.14 19.21
C LEU A 64 -5.23 -7.68 19.12
N ASN A 65 -4.31 -6.76 19.39
CA ASN A 65 -4.51 -5.34 19.13
C ASN A 65 -4.40 -5.07 17.62
N ILE A 66 -5.05 -4.01 17.15
CA ILE A 66 -5.01 -3.59 15.73
C ILE A 66 -3.60 -3.20 15.26
N ASP A 67 -2.71 -2.82 16.19
CA ASP A 67 -1.31 -2.51 15.91
C ASP A 67 -0.47 -3.76 15.58
N GLN A 68 -1.01 -4.97 15.78
CA GLN A 68 -0.37 -6.25 15.45
C GLN A 68 -0.66 -6.72 14.02
N LEU A 69 -1.41 -5.94 13.23
CA LEU A 69 -1.53 -6.21 11.79
C LEU A 69 -0.16 -6.22 11.11
N SER A 70 -0.03 -6.99 10.04
CA SER A 70 1.16 -7.00 9.21
C SER A 70 1.42 -5.62 8.62
N THR A 71 2.69 -5.30 8.39
CA THR A 71 3.09 -4.02 7.79
C THR A 71 2.49 -3.81 6.41
N GLY A 72 2.36 -4.87 5.60
CA GLY A 72 1.67 -4.79 4.31
C GLY A 72 0.19 -4.41 4.45
N CYS A 73 -0.53 -5.02 5.41
CA CYS A 73 -1.93 -4.68 5.68
C CYS A 73 -2.08 -3.22 6.15
N LYS A 74 -1.24 -2.79 7.09
CA LYS A 74 -1.20 -1.39 7.57
C LYS A 74 -0.93 -0.41 6.43
N THR A 75 -0.03 -0.74 5.51
CA THR A 75 0.32 0.09 4.36
C THR A 75 -0.87 0.26 3.41
N VAL A 76 -1.59 -0.82 3.09
CA VAL A 76 -2.80 -0.76 2.27
C VAL A 76 -3.88 0.11 2.93
N LEU A 77 -4.08 -0.04 4.25
CA LEU A 77 -5.03 0.79 4.98
C LEU A 77 -4.59 2.26 5.02
N ASN A 78 -3.30 2.54 5.18
CA ASN A 78 -2.77 3.91 5.12
C ASN A 78 -3.12 4.57 3.78
N VAL A 79 -2.89 3.89 2.66
CA VAL A 79 -3.21 4.40 1.31
C VAL A 79 -4.72 4.59 1.15
N LEU A 80 -5.54 3.66 1.66
CA LEU A 80 -7.00 3.73 1.58
C LEU A 80 -7.56 4.98 2.29
N TYR A 81 -7.06 5.32 3.48
CA TYR A 81 -7.59 6.42 4.30
C TYR A 81 -6.85 7.76 4.11
N PHE A 82 -5.69 7.74 3.44
CA PHE A 82 -4.87 8.93 3.14
C PHE A 82 -4.37 8.87 1.68
N PRO A 83 -5.28 8.85 0.69
CA PRO A 83 -4.91 8.69 -0.71
C PRO A 83 -4.12 9.88 -1.27
N ASP A 84 -4.02 11.00 -0.54
CA ASP A 84 -3.25 12.18 -0.90
C ASP A 84 -1.75 12.05 -0.59
N LYS A 85 -1.36 11.14 0.31
CA LYS A 85 0.02 10.90 0.76
C LYS A 85 0.70 9.78 -0.03
N VAL A 86 2.04 9.78 0.00
CA VAL A 86 2.86 8.77 -0.66
C VAL A 86 3.39 7.78 0.38
N PHE A 87 3.09 6.49 0.24
CA PHE A 87 3.54 5.46 1.18
C PHE A 87 4.62 4.54 0.58
N CYS A 88 5.61 4.19 1.39
CA CYS A 88 6.68 3.27 1.02
C CYS A 88 6.17 1.83 0.87
N LEU A 89 6.57 1.10 -0.18
CA LEU A 89 6.16 -0.30 -0.39
C LEU A 89 7.16 -1.35 0.11
N LYS A 90 8.32 -0.95 0.63
CA LYS A 90 9.46 -1.83 0.93
C LYS A 90 9.11 -3.08 1.77
N GLU A 91 8.09 -3.00 2.62
CA GLU A 91 7.68 -4.06 3.53
C GLU A 91 6.35 -4.75 3.11
N CYS A 92 5.85 -4.47 1.90
CA CYS A 92 4.63 -5.10 1.39
C CYS A 92 4.93 -6.46 0.74
N GLY A 93 4.23 -7.50 1.18
CA GLY A 93 4.17 -8.79 0.49
C GLY A 93 3.20 -8.78 -0.69
N ASN A 94 3.22 -9.85 -1.51
CA ASN A 94 2.42 -9.94 -2.73
C ASN A 94 0.92 -9.71 -2.50
N ASN A 95 0.30 -10.34 -1.51
CA ASN A 95 -1.14 -10.15 -1.23
C ASN A 95 -1.52 -8.68 -0.95
N ALA A 96 -0.66 -7.93 -0.26
CA ALA A 96 -0.83 -6.51 -0.04
C ALA A 96 -0.67 -5.72 -1.34
N LEU A 97 0.35 -6.03 -2.15
CA LEU A 97 0.57 -5.41 -3.46
C LEU A 97 -0.61 -5.65 -4.42
N GLU A 98 -1.11 -6.87 -4.53
CA GLU A 98 -2.28 -7.21 -5.36
C GLU A 98 -3.50 -6.38 -4.96
N THR A 99 -3.73 -6.25 -3.65
CA THR A 99 -4.82 -5.44 -3.12
C THR A 99 -4.61 -3.97 -3.45
N LEU A 100 -3.39 -3.46 -3.25
CA LEU A 100 -3.04 -2.06 -3.45
C LEU A 100 -3.19 -1.64 -4.91
N TYR A 101 -2.67 -2.44 -5.85
CA TYR A 101 -2.74 -2.16 -7.29
C TYR A 101 -4.18 -2.20 -7.84
N SER A 102 -5.14 -2.73 -7.07
CA SER A 102 -6.56 -2.67 -7.41
C SER A 102 -7.24 -1.35 -7.08
N PHE A 103 -6.58 -0.44 -6.35
CA PHE A 103 -7.19 0.82 -5.90
C PHE A 103 -7.36 1.83 -7.03
N GLU A 104 -8.47 2.57 -6.98
CA GLU A 104 -8.76 3.63 -7.93
C GLU A 104 -8.08 4.97 -7.58
N GLU A 105 -7.42 5.07 -6.43
CA GLU A 105 -6.66 6.25 -6.04
C GLU A 105 -5.61 5.89 -5.00
N GLY A 106 -4.51 6.66 -4.98
CA GLY A 106 -3.45 6.56 -3.99
C GLY A 106 -2.07 6.73 -4.62
N TYR A 107 -1.10 7.09 -3.78
CA TYR A 107 0.28 7.27 -4.20
C TYR A 107 1.21 6.37 -3.39
N VAL A 108 2.15 5.75 -4.08
CA VAL A 108 3.10 4.81 -3.49
C VAL A 108 4.48 5.01 -4.06
N TYR A 109 5.48 4.59 -3.30
CA TYR A 109 6.87 4.74 -3.66
C TYR A 109 7.64 3.47 -3.38
N SER A 110 8.54 3.11 -4.29
CA SER A 110 9.52 2.05 -4.07
C SER A 110 10.75 2.26 -4.95
N GLU A 111 11.94 1.98 -4.41
CA GLU A 111 13.17 1.91 -5.20
C GLU A 111 13.27 0.58 -5.97
N TYR A 112 12.60 -0.47 -5.48
CA TYR A 112 12.64 -1.82 -6.02
C TYR A 112 11.35 -2.15 -6.75
N ALA A 113 11.42 -3.01 -7.77
CA ALA A 113 10.26 -3.48 -8.52
C ALA A 113 9.27 -4.25 -7.63
N MET A 114 8.27 -3.54 -7.10
CA MET A 114 7.21 -4.09 -6.25
C MET A 114 5.96 -4.36 -7.07
N ILE A 115 6.04 -5.34 -7.97
CA ILE A 115 5.00 -5.59 -8.98
C ILE A 115 4.27 -6.91 -8.67
N PRO A 116 2.94 -6.88 -8.43
CA PRO A 116 2.16 -8.11 -8.33
C PRO A 116 1.92 -8.72 -9.73
N PHE A 117 1.95 -10.05 -9.82
CA PHE A 117 1.77 -10.78 -11.09
C PHE A 117 0.43 -10.50 -11.80
N ASN A 118 -0.62 -10.22 -11.03
CA ASN A 118 -1.96 -9.96 -11.54
C ASN A 118 -2.28 -8.46 -11.66
N MET A 119 -1.26 -7.59 -11.70
CA MET A 119 -1.47 -6.17 -11.93
C MET A 119 -2.25 -5.94 -13.23
N LYS A 120 -3.17 -4.98 -13.20
CA LYS A 120 -4.00 -4.64 -14.37
C LYS A 120 -3.59 -3.34 -15.02
N ARG A 121 -3.33 -2.32 -14.19
CA ARG A 121 -2.86 -1.01 -14.61
C ARG A 121 -2.26 -0.26 -13.43
N VAL A 122 -1.23 0.53 -13.70
CA VAL A 122 -0.66 1.47 -12.74
C VAL A 122 -0.23 2.73 -13.47
N LYS A 123 -0.27 3.87 -12.79
CA LYS A 123 0.32 5.10 -13.30
C LYS A 123 1.76 5.18 -12.81
N ALA A 124 2.71 4.94 -13.70
CA ALA A 124 4.13 5.13 -13.42
C ALA A 124 4.49 6.62 -13.64
N GLN A 125 5.11 7.23 -12.64
CA GLN A 125 5.44 8.66 -12.68
C GLN A 125 6.87 8.91 -12.24
N THR A 126 7.63 9.58 -13.12
CA THR A 126 8.91 10.19 -12.78
C THR A 126 8.77 11.72 -12.76
N SER A 127 9.85 12.42 -12.43
CA SER A 127 9.90 13.89 -12.54
C SER A 127 9.71 14.42 -13.98
N ARG A 128 9.89 13.58 -15.01
CA ARG A 128 9.84 13.99 -16.43
C ARG A 128 8.67 13.39 -17.19
N GLU A 129 8.32 12.16 -16.88
CA GLU A 129 7.33 11.39 -17.62
C GLU A 129 6.22 10.86 -16.72
N CYS A 130 5.09 10.63 -17.36
CA CYS A 130 3.95 10.01 -16.72
C CYS A 130 3.24 9.13 -17.74
N GLN A 131 3.17 7.84 -17.44
CA GLN A 131 2.56 6.84 -18.31
C GLN A 131 1.68 5.89 -17.52
N VAL A 132 0.63 5.40 -18.16
CA VAL A 132 -0.21 4.32 -17.63
C VAL A 132 0.32 3.03 -18.24
N ILE A 133 0.71 2.09 -17.39
CA ILE A 133 1.25 0.79 -17.79
C ILE A 133 0.24 -0.27 -17.39
N GLU A 134 -0.17 -1.09 -18.36
CA GLU A 134 -1.18 -2.15 -18.18
C GLU A 134 -0.59 -3.57 -18.30
N ASP A 135 0.71 -3.67 -18.58
CA ASP A 135 1.44 -4.93 -18.70
C ASP A 135 2.55 -5.08 -17.65
N TYR A 136 2.75 -6.31 -17.16
CA TYR A 136 3.73 -6.62 -16.13
C TYR A 136 5.17 -6.43 -16.61
N GLU A 137 5.50 -6.89 -17.83
CA GLU A 137 6.86 -6.80 -18.36
C GLU A 137 7.19 -5.36 -18.69
N GLU A 138 6.24 -4.57 -19.23
CA GLU A 138 6.43 -3.12 -19.45
C GLU A 138 6.76 -2.38 -18.15
N LEU A 139 6.06 -2.69 -17.04
CA LEU A 139 6.34 -2.04 -15.75
C LEU A 139 7.67 -2.47 -15.16
N LYS A 140 8.07 -3.72 -15.40
CA LYS A 140 9.37 -4.24 -15.00
C LYS A 140 10.50 -3.57 -15.79
N GLU A 141 10.35 -3.43 -17.10
CA GLU A 141 11.28 -2.69 -17.97
C GLU A 141 11.40 -1.22 -17.53
N TRP A 142 10.28 -0.57 -17.19
CA TRP A 142 10.29 0.78 -16.61
C TRP A 142 11.15 0.86 -15.33
N TRP A 143 11.16 -0.21 -14.52
CA TRP A 143 12.01 -0.29 -13.35
C TRP A 143 13.49 -0.50 -13.66
N GLU A 144 13.80 -1.27 -14.69
CA GLU A 144 15.17 -1.55 -15.13
C GLU A 144 15.81 -0.38 -15.88
N ASN A 145 15.00 0.49 -16.51
CA ASN A 145 15.48 1.69 -17.19
C ASN A 145 16.08 2.69 -16.19
N GLU A 146 17.41 2.79 -16.14
CA GLU A 146 18.11 3.84 -15.41
C GLU A 146 17.92 5.18 -16.15
N GLU A 147 17.06 6.07 -15.62
CA GLU A 147 16.97 7.48 -16.06
C GLU A 147 18.16 8.32 -15.60
#